data_AF-A0A9P7RLS1-F1
#
_entry.id   AF-A0A9P7RLS1-F1
#
_cell.length_a   1.000
_cell.length_b   1.000
_cell.length_c   1.000
_cell.angle_alpha   90.00
_cell.angle_beta   90.00
_cell.angle_gamma   90.00
#
_symmetry.space_group_name_H-M   'P 1'
#
loop_
_entity.id
_entity.type
_entity.pdbx_description
1 polymer ?
#
loop_
_entity_poly.entity_id
_entity_poly.type
_entity_poly.pdbx_seq_one_letter_code
_entity_poly.pdbx_strand_id
1 'polypeptide(L)'
;MVLSHDEQLKLKRTVTLKEIPHWKVDSLYILTGYRRPQESWRGCLQSIYAFVHNETGNIHTHLWGGILFLYFLFTADPSKLTSGPTTWVDSAVFSVFFASAIFCLLSSAAFHTLLAHHSREVVSCCNAFDYVGIIVLTDGSFYPLLYYGFFCEPKTLALYASTTVFLGSATAFVVVDPKYAEPTHIA
;
A
#
# COMPACT_ATOMS: atom_id res chain seq x y z
N MET A 1 -20.16 7.35 -40.28
CA MET A 1 -20.79 6.86 -39.04
C MET A 1 -20.02 7.49 -37.88
N VAL A 2 -20.67 8.35 -37.09
CA VAL A 2 -20.04 9.01 -35.93
C VAL A 2 -20.16 8.05 -34.75
N LEU A 3 -19.04 7.65 -34.16
CA LEU A 3 -19.02 6.79 -32.97
C LEU A 3 -19.76 7.47 -31.80
N SER A 4 -20.47 6.70 -31.00
CA SER A 4 -21.14 7.22 -29.80
C SER A 4 -20.10 7.73 -28.78
N HIS A 5 -20.54 8.54 -27.81
CA HIS A 5 -19.66 9.03 -26.74
C HIS A 5 -18.97 7.87 -25.99
N ASP A 6 -19.70 6.78 -25.72
CA ASP A 6 -19.18 5.60 -25.03
C ASP A 6 -18.16 4.83 -25.89
N GLU A 7 -18.38 4.76 -27.20
CA GLU A 7 -17.41 4.16 -28.14
C GLU A 7 -16.13 4.99 -28.21
N GLN A 8 -16.23 6.32 -28.16
CA GLN A 8 -15.07 7.20 -28.08
C GLN A 8 -14.29 7.01 -26.77
N LEU A 9 -14.97 6.85 -25.63
CA LEU A 9 -14.33 6.57 -24.34
C LEU A 9 -13.58 5.23 -24.33
N LYS A 10 -14.11 4.20 -25.00
CA LYS A 10 -13.46 2.89 -25.13
C LYS A 10 -12.15 2.94 -25.92
N LEU A 11 -11.95 3.94 -26.77
CA LEU A 11 -10.72 4.14 -27.54
C LEU A 11 -9.63 4.89 -26.75
N LYS A 12 -10.02 5.72 -25.77
CA LYS A 12 -9.07 6.48 -24.95
C LYS A 12 -8.35 5.59 -23.94
N ARG A 13 -7.08 5.89 -23.66
CA ARG A 13 -6.31 5.23 -22.56
C ARG A 13 -6.57 5.90 -21.22
N THR A 14 -6.68 7.23 -21.23
CA THR A 14 -6.99 8.06 -20.07
C THR A 14 -8.21 8.93 -20.32
N VAL A 15 -8.88 9.31 -19.25
CA VAL A 15 -10.09 10.15 -19.23
C VAL A 15 -9.89 11.35 -18.31
N THR A 16 -10.77 12.33 -18.45
CA THR A 16 -10.80 13.54 -17.61
C THR A 16 -11.61 13.33 -16.33
N LEU A 17 -11.46 14.24 -15.37
CA LEU A 17 -12.23 14.26 -14.12
C LEU A 17 -13.74 14.22 -14.34
N LYS A 18 -14.23 14.81 -15.44
CA LYS A 18 -15.66 14.84 -15.79
C LYS A 18 -16.16 13.52 -16.40
N GLU A 19 -15.25 12.69 -16.90
CA GLU A 19 -15.55 11.44 -17.60
C GLU A 19 -15.37 10.20 -16.71
N ILE A 20 -14.60 10.29 -15.62
CA ILE A 20 -14.36 9.18 -14.69
C ILE A 20 -15.56 9.01 -13.74
N PRO A 21 -15.94 7.76 -13.34
CA PRO A 21 -16.98 7.56 -12.34
C PRO A 21 -16.67 8.30 -11.04
N HIS A 22 -17.67 9.00 -10.46
CA HIS A 22 -17.50 9.82 -9.26
C HIS A 22 -16.88 9.09 -8.07
N TRP A 23 -17.18 7.79 -7.90
CA TRP A 23 -16.62 6.98 -6.81
C TRP A 23 -15.13 6.65 -6.97
N LYS A 24 -14.52 6.97 -8.12
CA LYS A 24 -13.07 6.83 -8.39
C LYS A 24 -12.34 8.18 -8.39
N VAL A 25 -13.05 9.26 -8.06
CA VAL A 25 -12.45 10.58 -7.97
C VAL A 25 -11.83 10.71 -6.59
N ASP A 26 -10.50 10.68 -6.52
CA ASP A 26 -9.78 10.87 -5.26
C ASP A 26 -9.54 12.36 -4.95
N SER A 27 -9.41 13.20 -5.98
CA SER A 27 -9.10 14.62 -5.86
C SER A 27 -9.66 15.42 -7.02
N LEU A 28 -10.37 16.51 -6.71
CA LEU A 28 -10.91 17.45 -7.71
C LEU A 28 -9.82 18.30 -8.38
N TYR A 29 -8.58 18.26 -7.88
CA TYR A 29 -7.44 18.99 -8.44
C TYR A 29 -6.74 18.21 -9.56
N ILE A 30 -6.99 16.91 -9.67
CA ILE A 30 -6.48 16.09 -10.77
C ILE A 30 -7.52 16.17 -11.90
N LEU A 31 -7.22 16.97 -12.92
CA LEU A 31 -8.21 17.27 -13.97
C LEU A 31 -8.23 16.23 -15.11
N THR A 32 -7.12 15.53 -15.32
CA THR A 32 -6.93 14.60 -16.45
C THR A 32 -5.98 13.47 -16.08
N GLY A 33 -5.94 12.42 -16.90
CA GLY A 33 -4.95 11.34 -16.76
C GLY A 33 -5.46 10.14 -15.97
N TYR A 34 -6.74 10.12 -15.58
CA TYR A 34 -7.37 8.97 -14.97
C TYR A 34 -7.39 7.80 -15.94
N ARG A 35 -7.08 6.60 -15.47
CA ARG A 35 -7.31 5.39 -16.26
C ARG A 35 -8.81 5.15 -16.40
N ARG A 36 -9.24 4.80 -17.60
CA ARG A 36 -10.61 4.30 -17.79
C ARG A 36 -10.83 3.02 -16.94
N PRO A 37 -12.07 2.74 -16.52
CA PRO A 37 -12.40 1.46 -15.89
C PRO A 37 -11.94 0.27 -16.74
N GLN A 38 -11.23 -0.66 -16.09
CA GLN A 38 -10.73 -1.89 -16.71
C GLN A 38 -11.63 -3.07 -16.31
N GLU A 39 -12.10 -3.80 -17.32
CA GLU A 39 -12.94 -4.99 -17.12
C GLU A 39 -12.13 -6.26 -16.81
N SER A 40 -10.79 -6.14 -16.76
CA SER A 40 -9.92 -7.28 -16.48
C SER A 40 -8.71 -6.91 -15.63
N TRP A 41 -8.30 -7.84 -14.77
CA TRP A 41 -7.05 -7.81 -14.01
C TRP A 41 -5.83 -7.58 -14.91
N ARG A 42 -5.81 -8.24 -16.08
CA ARG A 42 -4.74 -8.11 -17.07
C ARG A 42 -4.65 -6.67 -17.59
N GLY A 43 -5.77 -6.00 -17.83
CA GLY A 43 -5.79 -4.59 -18.23
C GLY A 43 -5.20 -3.67 -17.16
N CYS A 44 -5.52 -3.91 -15.89
CA CYS A 44 -4.90 -3.18 -14.77
C CYS A 44 -3.39 -3.40 -14.71
N LEU A 45 -2.92 -4.65 -14.77
CA LEU A 45 -1.49 -4.98 -14.73
C LEU A 45 -0.72 -4.43 -15.94
N GLN A 46 -1.30 -4.49 -17.14
CA GLN A 46 -0.69 -3.91 -18.34
C GLN A 46 -0.53 -2.40 -18.22
N SER A 47 -1.44 -1.70 -17.53
CA SER A 47 -1.39 -0.25 -17.38
C SER A 47 -0.13 0.25 -16.66
N ILE A 48 0.53 -0.58 -15.84
CA ILE A 48 1.77 -0.23 -15.12
C ILE A 48 2.87 0.28 -16.08
N TYR A 49 2.96 -0.32 -17.27
CA TYR A 49 4.02 -0.03 -18.25
C TYR A 49 3.50 0.39 -19.63
N ALA A 50 2.21 0.20 -19.93
CA ALA A 50 1.68 0.46 -21.27
C ALA A 50 1.53 1.96 -21.62
N PHE A 51 1.28 2.82 -20.64
CA PHE A 51 1.15 4.28 -20.81
C PHE A 51 1.21 5.00 -19.46
N VAL A 52 1.48 6.31 -19.49
CA VAL A 52 1.51 7.17 -18.30
C VAL A 52 0.10 7.65 -17.94
N HIS A 53 -0.22 7.65 -16.65
CA HIS A 53 -1.50 8.05 -16.07
C HIS A 53 -1.29 8.64 -14.66
N ASN A 54 -2.36 9.15 -14.06
CA ASN A 54 -2.32 9.81 -12.74
C ASN A 54 -1.74 8.92 -11.61
N GLU A 55 -1.97 7.60 -11.67
CA GLU A 55 -1.42 6.64 -10.70
C GLU A 55 -0.01 6.10 -11.02
N THR A 56 0.64 6.50 -12.13
CA THR A 56 1.92 5.90 -12.52
C THR A 56 2.99 6.13 -11.46
N GLY A 57 3.06 7.35 -10.91
CA GLY A 57 4.00 7.66 -9.81
C GLY A 57 3.77 6.76 -8.60
N ASN A 58 2.53 6.69 -8.11
CA ASN A 58 2.15 5.90 -6.95
C ASN A 58 2.48 4.40 -7.11
N ILE A 59 2.23 3.83 -8.30
CA ILE A 59 2.58 2.41 -8.53
C ILE A 59 4.10 2.21 -8.45
N HIS A 60 4.88 3.04 -9.17
CA HIS A 60 6.33 2.81 -9.31
C HIS A 60 7.09 3.10 -8.02
N THR A 61 6.74 4.15 -7.28
CA THR A 61 7.42 4.47 -6.00
C THR A 61 7.29 3.32 -4.99
N HIS A 62 6.09 2.75 -4.88
CA HIS A 62 5.83 1.65 -3.96
C HIS A 62 6.35 0.31 -4.47
N LEU A 63 6.21 0.00 -5.77
CA LEU A 63 6.70 -1.25 -6.35
C LEU A 63 8.21 -1.38 -6.23
N TRP A 64 8.96 -0.35 -6.60
CA TRP A 64 10.42 -0.36 -6.50
C TRP A 64 10.90 -0.33 -5.05
N GLY A 65 10.18 0.38 -4.17
CA GLY A 65 10.42 0.30 -2.73
C GLY A 65 10.25 -1.13 -2.19
N GLY A 66 9.18 -1.82 -2.58
CA GLY A 66 8.93 -3.21 -2.17
C GLY A 66 10.04 -4.16 -2.64
N ILE A 67 10.53 -3.99 -3.87
CA ILE A 67 11.66 -4.77 -4.40
C ILE A 67 12.94 -4.51 -3.60
N LEU A 68 13.21 -3.24 -3.24
CA LEU A 68 14.37 -2.88 -2.42
C LEU A 68 14.32 -3.54 -1.03
N PHE A 69 13.17 -3.49 -0.35
CA PHE A 69 13.02 -4.12 0.96
C PHE A 69 13.05 -5.65 0.87
N LEU A 70 12.57 -6.24 -0.23
CA LEU A 70 12.73 -7.67 -0.51
C LEU A 70 14.21 -8.04 -0.66
N TYR A 71 15.00 -7.22 -1.35
CA TYR A 71 16.44 -7.39 -1.43
C TYR A 71 17.09 -7.34 -0.04
N PHE A 72 16.72 -6.37 0.80
CA PHE A 72 17.23 -6.29 2.17
C PHE A 72 16.83 -7.49 3.03
N LEU A 73 15.61 -8.01 2.91
CA LEU A 73 15.18 -9.19 3.66
C LEU A 73 16.11 -10.40 3.46
N PHE A 74 16.66 -10.57 2.25
CA PHE A 74 17.54 -11.71 1.92
C PHE A 74 19.03 -11.42 2.04
N THR A 75 19.44 -10.16 2.10
CA THR A 75 20.87 -9.77 2.07
C THR A 75 21.35 -9.03 3.31
N ALA A 76 20.45 -8.52 4.15
CA ALA A 76 20.80 -7.86 5.39
C ALA A 76 21.44 -8.87 6.34
N ASP A 77 22.58 -8.46 6.89
CA ASP A 77 23.34 -9.23 7.87
C ASP A 77 23.33 -8.46 9.20
N PRO A 78 22.55 -8.90 10.20
CA PRO A 78 22.46 -8.23 11.49
C PRO A 78 23.82 -8.02 12.17
N SER A 79 24.81 -8.87 11.89
CA SER A 79 26.16 -8.75 12.49
C SER A 79 26.93 -7.52 12.01
N LYS A 80 26.51 -6.95 10.88
CA LYS A 80 27.05 -5.69 10.35
C LYS A 80 26.27 -4.47 10.84
N LEU A 81 25.07 -4.68 11.38
CA LEU A 81 24.17 -3.63 11.85
C LEU A 81 24.29 -3.40 13.37
N THR A 82 24.87 -4.35 14.10
CA THR A 82 25.06 -4.27 15.55
C THR A 82 26.54 -4.36 15.91
N SER A 83 26.93 -3.77 17.05
CA SER A 83 28.32 -3.79 17.54
C SER A 83 28.63 -4.98 18.46
N GLY A 84 27.67 -5.87 18.71
CA GLY A 84 27.76 -6.96 19.69
C GLY A 84 27.52 -8.34 19.08
N PRO A 85 27.58 -9.40 19.91
CA PRO A 85 27.26 -10.75 19.46
C PRO A 85 25.80 -10.82 19.00
N THR A 86 25.59 -11.17 17.74
CA THR A 86 24.24 -11.34 17.20
C THR A 86 23.67 -12.71 17.53
N THR A 87 22.39 -12.70 17.84
CA THR A 87 21.56 -13.89 18.04
C THR A 87 20.57 -14.03 16.88
N TRP A 88 19.84 -15.15 16.86
CA TRP A 88 18.74 -15.32 15.92
C TRP A 88 17.59 -14.31 16.15
N VAL A 89 17.49 -13.71 17.35
CA VAL A 89 16.47 -12.72 17.68
C VAL A 89 16.72 -11.42 16.92
N ASP A 90 17.98 -11.00 16.78
CA ASP A 90 18.38 -9.85 15.97
C ASP A 90 17.90 -10.03 14.51
N SER A 91 18.12 -11.21 13.94
CA SER A 91 17.62 -11.56 12.61
C SER A 91 16.10 -11.54 12.55
N ALA A 92 15.41 -12.04 13.58
CA ALA A 92 13.95 -12.09 13.61
C ALA A 92 13.33 -10.68 13.65
N VAL A 93 13.81 -9.77 14.51
CA VAL A 93 13.23 -8.43 14.62
C VAL A 93 13.43 -7.58 13.36
N PHE A 94 14.59 -7.70 12.71
CA PHE A 94 14.81 -7.07 11.40
C PHE A 94 13.99 -7.71 10.29
N SER A 95 13.84 -9.04 10.29
CA SER A 95 13.01 -9.75 9.31
C SER A 95 11.54 -9.35 9.41
N VAL A 96 11.01 -9.18 10.62
CA VAL A 96 9.65 -8.67 10.85
C VAL A 96 9.49 -7.27 10.28
N PHE A 97 10.44 -6.38 10.55
CA PHE A 97 10.44 -5.03 9.96
C PHE A 97 10.45 -5.07 8.42
N PHE A 98 11.38 -5.80 7.80
CA PHE A 98 11.44 -5.88 6.34
C PHE A 98 10.20 -6.53 5.73
N ALA A 99 9.68 -7.62 6.32
CA ALA A 99 8.45 -8.25 5.86
C ALA A 99 7.24 -7.30 5.95
N SER A 100 7.15 -6.51 7.02
CA SER A 100 6.09 -5.51 7.18
C SER A 100 6.17 -4.40 6.13
N ALA A 101 7.39 -3.93 5.81
CA ALA A 101 7.63 -2.94 4.77
C ALA A 101 7.29 -3.47 3.38
N ILE A 102 7.69 -4.71 3.06
CA ILE A 102 7.33 -5.39 1.81
C ILE A 102 5.81 -5.49 1.68
N PHE A 103 5.12 -5.95 2.73
CA PHE A 103 3.67 -6.07 2.72
C PHE A 103 3.00 -4.72 2.45
N CYS A 104 3.38 -3.66 3.18
CA CYS A 104 2.84 -2.30 2.98
C CYS A 104 3.07 -1.76 1.57
N LEU A 105 4.31 -1.86 1.08
CA LEU A 105 4.65 -1.29 -0.22
C LEU A 105 4.00 -2.06 -1.37
N LEU A 106 3.96 -3.39 -1.29
CA LEU A 106 3.32 -4.20 -2.33
C LEU A 106 1.79 -4.15 -2.27
N SER A 107 1.17 -4.03 -1.09
CA SER A 107 -0.28 -3.82 -0.99
C SER A 107 -0.68 -2.46 -1.57
N SER A 108 0.10 -1.41 -1.32
CA SER A 108 -0.09 -0.09 -1.92
C SER A 108 0.08 -0.10 -3.43
N ALA A 109 1.16 -0.70 -3.94
CA ALA A 109 1.37 -0.84 -5.38
C ALA A 109 0.24 -1.65 -6.05
N ALA A 110 -0.27 -2.69 -5.38
CA ALA A 110 -1.42 -3.47 -5.84
C ALA A 110 -2.70 -2.63 -5.86
N PHE A 111 -2.99 -1.86 -4.80
CA PHE A 111 -4.12 -0.96 -4.74
C PHE A 111 -4.09 0.07 -5.87
N HIS A 112 -2.99 0.82 -6.01
CA HIS A 112 -2.85 1.80 -7.09
C HIS A 112 -2.91 1.14 -8.46
N THR A 113 -2.43 -0.09 -8.63
CA THR A 113 -2.60 -0.82 -9.90
C THR A 113 -4.07 -1.15 -10.16
N LEU A 114 -4.79 -1.65 -9.15
CA LEU A 114 -6.16 -2.14 -9.23
C LEU A 114 -7.21 -1.05 -9.09
N LEU A 115 -6.84 0.19 -8.77
CA LEU A 115 -7.75 1.34 -8.74
C LEU A 115 -8.50 1.54 -10.08
N ALA A 116 -7.90 1.11 -11.19
CA ALA A 116 -8.55 1.12 -12.50
C ALA A 116 -9.63 0.04 -12.66
N HIS A 117 -9.68 -0.99 -11.83
CA HIS A 117 -10.62 -2.12 -11.95
C HIS A 117 -12.08 -1.65 -11.85
N HIS A 118 -12.97 -2.19 -12.69
CA HIS A 118 -14.36 -1.73 -12.78
C HIS A 118 -15.20 -2.02 -11.53
N SER A 119 -14.94 -3.12 -10.82
CA SER A 119 -15.66 -3.48 -9.58
C SER A 119 -15.24 -2.59 -8.40
N ARG A 120 -16.24 -1.94 -7.78
CA ARG A 120 -16.07 -1.09 -6.60
C ARG A 120 -15.65 -1.89 -5.37
N GLU A 121 -16.13 -3.13 -5.27
CA GLU A 121 -15.82 -4.06 -4.17
C GLU A 121 -14.34 -4.44 -4.18
N VAL A 122 -13.80 -4.75 -5.37
CA VAL A 122 -12.36 -5.04 -5.54
C VAL A 122 -11.53 -3.83 -5.15
N VAL A 123 -11.88 -2.64 -5.64
CA VAL A 123 -11.16 -1.40 -5.33
C VAL A 123 -11.21 -1.09 -3.83
N SER A 124 -12.37 -1.21 -3.20
CA SER A 124 -12.56 -0.98 -1.76
C SER A 124 -11.77 -1.98 -0.91
N CYS A 125 -11.79 -3.27 -1.29
CA CYS A 125 -11.00 -4.31 -0.63
C CYS A 125 -9.49 -4.02 -0.73
N CYS A 126 -8.99 -3.66 -1.93
CA CYS A 126 -7.59 -3.31 -2.09
C CYS A 126 -7.20 -2.04 -1.31
N ASN A 127 -8.10 -1.04 -1.23
CA ASN A 127 -7.89 0.16 -0.42
C ASN A 127 -7.74 -0.20 1.06
N ALA A 128 -8.58 -1.10 1.58
CA ALA A 128 -8.47 -1.58 2.95
C ALA A 128 -7.12 -2.29 3.21
N PHE A 129 -6.66 -3.11 2.26
CA PHE A 129 -5.32 -3.74 2.35
C PHE A 129 -4.16 -2.75 2.30
N ASP A 130 -4.30 -1.63 1.59
CA ASP A 130 -3.31 -0.56 1.57
C ASP A 130 -3.21 0.11 2.96
N TYR A 131 -4.35 0.50 3.54
CA TYR A 131 -4.39 1.04 4.91
C TYR A 131 -3.87 0.06 5.96
N VAL A 132 -4.25 -1.21 5.88
CA VAL A 132 -3.71 -2.26 6.77
C VAL A 132 -2.21 -2.41 6.58
N GLY A 133 -1.71 -2.23 5.36
CA GLY A 133 -0.27 -2.18 5.07
C GLY A 133 0.47 -1.14 5.92
N ILE A 134 -0.04 0.09 6.00
CA ILE A 134 0.54 1.17 6.81
C ILE A 134 0.60 0.78 8.29
N ILE A 135 -0.46 0.16 8.80
CA ILE A 135 -0.56 -0.28 10.20
C ILE A 135 0.47 -1.38 10.47
N VAL A 136 0.55 -2.39 9.61
CA VAL A 136 1.50 -3.50 9.73
C VAL A 136 2.93 -3.02 9.69
N LEU A 137 3.27 -2.09 8.78
CA LEU A 137 4.60 -1.46 8.74
C LEU A 137 4.90 -0.66 10.01
N THR A 138 3.92 0.09 10.50
CA THR A 138 4.07 0.87 11.74
C THR A 138 4.44 -0.08 12.88
N ASP A 139 3.62 -1.11 13.16
CA ASP A 139 3.90 -2.09 14.22
C ASP A 139 5.22 -2.84 13.99
N GLY A 140 5.46 -3.30 12.76
CA GLY A 140 6.66 -4.02 12.36
C GLY A 140 7.95 -3.24 12.60
N SER A 141 7.92 -1.92 12.38
CA SER A 141 9.07 -1.02 12.60
C SER A 141 9.43 -0.82 14.07
N PHE A 142 8.48 -1.02 15.00
CA PHE A 142 8.75 -0.89 16.43
C PHE A 142 9.57 -2.06 16.98
N TYR A 143 9.51 -3.26 16.40
CA TYR A 143 10.20 -4.43 16.97
C TYR A 143 11.72 -4.26 17.12
N PRO A 144 12.50 -3.88 16.08
CA PRO A 144 13.93 -3.64 16.27
C PRO A 144 14.19 -2.48 17.25
N LEU A 145 13.40 -1.40 17.16
CA LEU A 145 13.54 -0.24 18.06
C LEU A 145 13.34 -0.62 19.53
N LEU A 146 12.27 -1.35 19.85
CA LEU A 146 11.95 -1.78 21.21
C LEU A 146 12.94 -2.83 21.70
N TYR A 147 13.38 -3.74 20.83
CA TYR A 147 14.35 -4.78 21.18
C TYR A 147 15.69 -4.18 21.63
N TYR A 148 16.26 -3.27 20.85
CA TYR A 148 17.52 -2.63 21.22
C TYR A 148 17.35 -1.53 22.28
N GLY A 149 16.22 -0.80 22.26
CA GLY A 149 15.95 0.28 23.22
C GLY A 149 15.69 -0.20 24.65
N PHE A 150 15.06 -1.37 24.81
CA PHE A 150 14.73 -1.97 26.11
C PHE A 150 15.41 -3.33 26.30
N PHE A 151 16.60 -3.50 25.74
CA PHE A 151 17.34 -4.77 25.76
C PHE A 151 17.53 -5.34 27.17
N CYS A 152 17.79 -4.47 28.17
CA CYS A 152 17.97 -4.85 29.57
C CYS A 152 16.66 -4.85 30.38
N GLU A 153 15.53 -4.43 29.80
CA GLU A 153 14.26 -4.24 30.48
C GLU A 153 13.12 -5.02 29.79
N PRO A 154 13.10 -6.37 29.92
CA PRO A 154 12.18 -7.22 29.16
C PRO A 154 10.70 -6.95 29.48
N LYS A 155 10.38 -6.48 30.70
CA LYS A 155 9.02 -6.11 31.09
C LYS A 155 8.55 -4.86 30.34
N THR A 156 9.41 -3.85 30.23
CA THR A 156 9.13 -2.60 29.51
C THR A 156 8.97 -2.87 28.02
N LEU A 157 9.85 -3.70 27.44
CA LEU A 157 9.75 -4.18 26.06
C LEU A 157 8.39 -4.84 25.80
N ALA A 158 8.02 -5.84 26.61
CA ALA A 158 6.78 -6.58 26.43
C ALA A 158 5.54 -5.69 26.54
N LEU A 159 5.54 -4.72 27.46
CA LEU A 159 4.45 -3.76 27.62
C LEU A 159 4.26 -2.90 26.36
N TYR A 160 5.34 -2.31 25.84
CA TYR A 160 5.25 -1.46 24.64
C TYR A 160 4.91 -2.26 23.39
N ALA A 161 5.53 -3.43 23.20
CA ALA A 161 5.22 -4.31 22.06
C ALA A 161 3.76 -4.79 22.08
N SER A 162 3.19 -5.06 23.26
CA SER A 162 1.76 -5.40 23.37
C SER A 162 0.85 -4.22 23.07
N THR A 163 1.29 -3.01 23.47
CA THR A 163 0.54 -1.77 23.24
C THR A 163 0.48 -1.42 21.75
N THR A 164 1.58 -1.55 21.02
CA THR A 164 1.59 -1.30 19.56
C THR A 164 0.62 -2.24 18.84
N VAL A 165 0.70 -3.55 19.12
CA VAL A 165 -0.20 -4.54 18.52
C VAL A 165 -1.67 -4.26 18.85
N PHE A 166 -1.98 -3.85 20.09
CA PHE A 166 -3.34 -3.49 20.47
C PHE A 166 -3.86 -2.27 19.70
N LEU A 167 -3.08 -1.19 19.65
CA LEU A 167 -3.46 0.04 18.93
C LEU A 167 -3.54 -0.20 17.41
N GLY A 168 -2.61 -0.98 16.86
CA GLY A 168 -2.61 -1.40 15.46
C GLY A 168 -3.87 -2.20 15.13
N SER A 169 -4.22 -3.18 15.96
CA SER A 169 -5.45 -3.97 15.78
C SER A 169 -6.73 -3.13 15.86
N ALA A 170 -6.80 -2.20 16.83
CA ALA A 170 -7.93 -1.29 16.94
C ALA A 170 -8.05 -0.36 15.72
N THR A 171 -6.92 0.13 15.21
CA THR A 171 -6.89 0.95 13.98
C THR A 171 -7.28 0.13 12.77
N ALA A 172 -6.81 -1.11 12.65
CA ALA A 172 -7.13 -2.03 11.57
C ALA A 172 -8.63 -2.28 11.50
N PHE A 173 -9.28 -2.50 12.66
CA PHE A 173 -10.73 -2.67 12.75
C PHE A 173 -11.51 -1.47 12.19
N VAL A 174 -11.01 -0.24 12.39
CA VAL A 174 -11.66 0.97 11.87
C VAL A 174 -11.47 1.11 10.36
N VAL A 175 -10.26 0.92 9.84
CA VAL A 175 -9.95 1.20 8.42
C VAL A 175 -10.49 0.14 7.44
N VAL A 176 -10.84 -1.05 7.93
CA VAL A 176 -11.49 -2.09 7.10
C VAL A 176 -12.99 -1.86 6.91
N ASP A 177 -13.60 -0.91 7.63
CA ASP A 177 -15.00 -0.53 7.39
C ASP A 177 -15.11 0.14 6.00
N PRO A 178 -15.99 -0.36 5.10
CA PRO A 178 -16.14 0.22 3.76
C PRO A 178 -16.49 1.71 3.75
N LYS A 179 -17.11 2.25 4.81
CA LYS A 179 -17.41 3.69 4.94
C LYS A 179 -16.15 4.54 5.07
N TYR A 180 -15.07 3.97 5.62
CA TYR A 180 -13.80 4.67 5.74
C TYR A 180 -13.19 4.98 4.36
N ALA A 181 -13.48 4.15 3.35
CA ALA A 181 -13.00 4.32 1.99
C ALA A 181 -13.77 5.38 1.17
N GLU A 182 -14.85 5.97 1.71
CA GLU A 182 -15.65 6.94 0.97
C GLU A 182 -15.06 8.35 1.04
N PRO A 183 -14.90 9.07 -0.09
CA PRO A 183 -14.40 10.43 -0.07
C PRO A 183 -15.38 11.37 0.64
N THR A 184 -14.97 11.91 1.80
CA THR A 184 -15.79 12.81 2.63
C THR A 184 -15.85 14.26 2.14
N HIS A 185 -15.05 14.62 1.13
CA HIS A 185 -14.87 16.00 0.64
C HIS A 185 -15.39 16.25 -0.78
N ILE A 186 -16.14 15.30 -1.35
CA ILE A 186 -16.75 15.45 -2.67
C ILE A 186 -18.26 15.52 -2.46
N ALA A 187 -18.73 16.69 -2.01
CA ALA A 187 -20.13 17.06 -1.96
C ALA A 187 -20.54 17.78 -3.24
#